data_AF-R6XM71-F1
#
_entry.id   AF-R6XM71-F1
#
_cell.length_a   1.000
_cell.length_b   1.000
_cell.length_c   1.000
_cell.angle_alpha   90.00
_cell.angle_beta   90.00
_cell.angle_gamma   90.00
#
_symmetry.space_group_name_H-M   'P 1'
#
loop_
_entity.id
_entity.type
_entity.pdbx_description
1 polymer ?
#
loop_
_entity_poly.entity_id
_entity_poly.type
_entity_poly.pdbx_seq_one_letter_code
_entity_poly.pdbx_strand_id
1 'polypeptide(L)'
;MAKYSNNLEYRNPDVLFDGIIFDRGNSISYYAGKDEEQKGQPEGVETPKMNPIGSKGMGGADLSNLETFTKETCILYLNNSNVDLTVHDCAFINAPNHVILGLFRGSLTIDNNIFVNCRMEAMDARGSDSKENSRIDFTNNTVLFMWSFKQNLETMGYGFRFQPGTDCYLANNIFGCSMFTALDYTHIDSDKNREATRNTVVENNVFFLNRMGDLSIPGGGNFINISSADFSDVEYIDSESGNTTVQDANIFKGKIDEAYLKGFLNASYTAEMQHNPNSAVNTFRSALGMNQIGTMTSKVTMYANRYNWEKALLLFGAMPGYGAQMPQ
;
A
#
# COMPACT_ATOMS: atom_id res chain seq x y z
N MET A 1 -52.31 12.65 -15.55
CA MET A 1 -51.14 11.89 -15.07
C MET A 1 -50.34 12.80 -14.15
N ALA A 2 -50.36 12.54 -12.84
CA ALA A 2 -49.52 13.28 -11.90
C ALA A 2 -48.05 12.89 -12.14
N LYS A 3 -47.20 13.85 -12.52
CA LYS A 3 -45.75 13.69 -12.51
C LYS A 3 -45.34 13.67 -11.03
N TYR A 4 -44.95 12.52 -10.52
CA TYR A 4 -44.17 12.47 -9.29
C TYR A 4 -42.79 13.03 -9.60
N SER A 5 -42.56 14.28 -9.19
CA SER A 5 -41.22 14.81 -9.00
C SER A 5 -40.61 14.06 -7.81
N ASN A 6 -39.84 13.00 -8.07
CA ASN A 6 -39.01 12.38 -7.06
C ASN A 6 -37.83 13.32 -6.76
N ASN A 7 -38.09 14.39 -6.00
CA ASN A 7 -37.04 15.15 -5.30
C ASN A 7 -36.64 14.36 -4.03
N LEU A 8 -36.19 13.13 -4.20
CA LEU A 8 -35.36 12.48 -3.19
C LEU A 8 -33.97 13.06 -3.41
N GLU A 9 -33.59 14.05 -2.60
CA GLU A 9 -32.17 14.32 -2.37
C GLU A 9 -31.56 13.01 -1.85
N TYR A 10 -30.85 12.29 -2.72
CA TYR A 10 -29.99 11.20 -2.30
C TYR A 10 -28.86 11.85 -1.50
N ARG A 11 -29.07 12.05 -0.20
CA ARG A 11 -27.96 12.33 0.71
C ARG A 11 -27.01 11.14 0.63
N ASN A 12 -25.74 11.43 0.45
CA ASN A 12 -24.71 10.44 0.63
C ASN A 12 -24.85 9.90 2.06
N PRO A 13 -24.95 8.57 2.26
CA PRO A 13 -24.86 8.02 3.60
C PRO A 13 -23.47 8.32 4.15
N ASP A 14 -23.42 8.90 5.34
CA ASP A 14 -22.19 9.07 6.11
C ASP A 14 -21.86 7.73 6.78
N VAL A 15 -20.76 7.09 6.37
CA VAL A 15 -20.28 5.83 6.93
C VAL A 15 -18.99 6.08 7.69
N LEU A 16 -18.90 5.53 8.90
CA LEU A 16 -17.73 5.65 9.78
C LEU A 16 -17.18 4.27 10.14
N PHE A 17 -15.88 4.08 9.91
CA PHE A 17 -15.09 3.03 10.55
C PHE A 17 -14.06 3.70 11.46
N ASP A 18 -14.08 3.30 12.74
CA ASP A 18 -13.26 3.87 13.81
C ASP A 18 -12.67 2.73 14.65
N GLY A 19 -11.34 2.68 14.79
CA GLY A 19 -10.69 1.76 15.72
C GLY A 19 -10.80 0.28 15.34
N ILE A 20 -11.06 -0.04 14.07
CA ILE A 20 -11.29 -1.42 13.60
C ILE A 20 -9.98 -2.05 13.10
N ILE A 21 -9.72 -3.27 13.53
CA ILE A 21 -8.64 -4.12 12.98
C ILE A 21 -9.24 -5.04 11.91
N PHE A 22 -8.92 -4.76 10.66
CA PHE A 22 -9.19 -5.61 9.51
C PHE A 22 -7.95 -6.46 9.20
N ASP A 23 -7.84 -7.63 9.84
CA ASP A 23 -6.80 -8.62 9.53
C ASP A 23 -7.38 -9.80 8.75
N ARG A 24 -6.86 -10.05 7.55
CA ARG A 24 -7.21 -11.26 6.78
C ARG A 24 -6.39 -12.47 7.23
N GLY A 25 -5.28 -12.28 7.94
CA GLY A 25 -4.51 -13.27 8.69
C GLY A 25 -4.53 -14.68 8.09
N ASN A 26 -5.20 -15.60 8.77
CA ASN A 26 -5.26 -17.01 8.39
C ASN A 26 -6.38 -17.35 7.39
N SER A 27 -7.22 -16.38 7.00
CA SER A 27 -8.20 -16.56 5.90
C SER A 27 -7.54 -16.58 4.52
N ILE A 28 -6.27 -16.17 4.46
CA ILE A 28 -5.44 -16.19 3.26
C ILE A 28 -4.84 -17.59 3.06
N SER A 29 -4.75 -18.00 1.79
CA SER A 29 -4.02 -19.18 1.35
C SER A 29 -2.51 -18.92 1.26
N TYR A 30 -1.73 -19.70 2.01
CA TYR A 30 -0.26 -19.69 1.96
C TYR A 30 0.28 -21.01 1.39
N TYR A 31 1.50 -20.99 0.86
CA TYR A 31 2.12 -22.17 0.28
C TYR A 31 2.20 -23.33 1.29
N ALA A 32 1.65 -24.49 0.93
CA ALA A 32 1.58 -25.69 1.78
C ALA A 32 2.51 -26.82 1.34
N GLY A 33 3.30 -26.61 0.29
CA GLY A 33 4.19 -27.65 -0.24
C GLY A 33 5.41 -27.87 0.65
N LYS A 34 6.09 -29.00 0.41
CA LYS A 34 7.29 -29.42 1.16
C LYS A 34 8.60 -28.95 0.54
N ASP A 35 8.54 -28.24 -0.58
CA ASP A 35 9.72 -27.76 -1.27
C ASP A 35 10.24 -26.50 -0.57
N GLU A 36 11.30 -26.68 0.22
CA GLU A 36 12.00 -25.60 0.93
C GLU A 36 12.58 -24.55 -0.03
N GLU A 37 12.79 -24.89 -1.30
CA GLU A 37 13.20 -23.90 -2.29
C GLU A 37 12.06 -23.02 -2.77
N GLN A 38 10.83 -23.51 -2.71
CA GLN A 38 9.64 -22.77 -3.12
C GLN A 38 8.93 -22.11 -1.96
N LYS A 39 9.20 -22.50 -0.71
CA LYS A 39 8.47 -22.04 0.47
C LYS A 39 8.48 -20.54 0.69
N GLY A 40 9.62 -19.89 0.40
CA GLY A 40 9.79 -18.44 0.54
C GLY A 40 9.47 -17.94 1.96
N GLN A 41 9.97 -18.62 2.99
CA GLN A 41 9.74 -18.28 4.40
C GLN A 41 11.08 -17.92 5.07
N PRO A 42 11.39 -16.63 5.21
CA PRO A 42 12.54 -16.21 6.00
C PRO A 42 12.42 -16.65 7.47
N GLU A 43 13.57 -16.83 8.13
CA GLU A 43 13.62 -17.12 9.56
C GLU A 43 12.89 -16.03 10.37
N GLY A 44 12.05 -16.45 11.30
CA GLY A 44 11.25 -15.55 12.16
C GLY A 44 9.95 -15.04 11.54
N VAL A 45 9.65 -15.35 10.27
CA VAL A 45 8.39 -15.01 9.61
C VAL A 45 7.37 -16.16 9.76
N GLU A 46 6.13 -15.83 10.15
CA GLU A 46 5.14 -16.83 10.63
C GLU A 46 4.72 -17.86 9.58
N THR A 47 4.57 -17.45 8.33
CA THR A 47 4.04 -18.31 7.26
C THR A 47 5.00 -18.42 6.08
N PRO A 48 4.85 -19.46 5.24
CA PRO A 48 5.30 -19.44 3.86
C PRO A 48 4.70 -18.29 3.04
N LYS A 49 5.19 -18.14 1.81
CA LYS A 49 4.70 -17.11 0.88
C LYS A 49 3.19 -17.21 0.64
N MET A 50 2.55 -16.08 0.42
CA MET A 50 1.14 -16.03 0.03
C MET A 50 0.94 -16.61 -1.36
N ASN A 51 -0.13 -17.39 -1.54
CA ASN A 51 -0.52 -17.87 -2.86
C ASN A 51 -1.35 -16.82 -3.62
N PRO A 52 -1.37 -16.86 -4.96
CA PRO A 52 -2.35 -16.11 -5.74
C PRO A 52 -3.78 -16.44 -5.34
N ILE A 53 -4.70 -15.49 -5.49
CA ILE A 53 -6.14 -15.69 -5.27
C ILE A 53 -6.63 -16.90 -6.08
N GLY A 54 -7.53 -17.70 -5.48
CA GLY A 54 -8.05 -18.93 -6.08
C GLY A 54 -7.10 -20.12 -6.04
N SER A 55 -5.85 -19.95 -5.59
CA SER A 55 -4.92 -21.06 -5.40
C SER A 55 -5.09 -21.70 -4.02
N LYS A 56 -5.06 -23.04 -4.00
CA LYS A 56 -5.16 -23.82 -2.77
C LYS A 56 -3.88 -23.74 -1.95
N GLY A 57 -4.02 -23.66 -0.63
CA GLY A 57 -2.90 -23.66 0.30
C GLY A 57 -3.31 -23.86 1.76
N MET A 58 -2.36 -23.62 2.66
CA MET A 58 -2.59 -23.68 4.10
C MET A 58 -3.20 -22.39 4.62
N GLY A 59 -4.08 -22.51 5.62
CA GLY A 59 -4.83 -21.41 6.23
C GLY A 59 -5.81 -21.95 7.28
N GLY A 60 -6.89 -21.22 7.55
CA GLY A 60 -7.89 -21.59 8.56
C GLY A 60 -7.49 -21.19 9.98
N ALA A 61 -8.28 -21.58 11.00
CA ALA A 61 -8.16 -21.04 12.36
C ALA A 61 -6.71 -21.00 12.91
N ASP A 62 -5.91 -22.03 12.64
CA ASP A 62 -4.55 -22.25 13.16
C ASP A 62 -3.54 -22.60 12.05
N LEU A 63 -3.82 -22.23 10.80
CA LEU A 63 -3.02 -22.58 9.61
C LEU A 63 -2.92 -24.09 9.31
N SER A 64 -3.67 -24.96 10.00
CA SER A 64 -3.63 -26.41 9.76
C SER A 64 -4.44 -26.87 8.54
N ASN A 65 -5.37 -26.04 8.04
CA ASN A 65 -6.22 -26.41 6.91
C ASN A 65 -5.48 -26.22 5.58
N LEU A 66 -5.10 -27.32 4.95
CA LEU A 66 -4.37 -27.38 3.67
C LEU A 66 -5.26 -27.20 2.42
N GLU A 67 -6.57 -26.99 2.61
CA GLU A 67 -7.56 -26.76 1.56
C GLU A 67 -8.14 -25.33 1.62
N THR A 68 -7.35 -24.36 2.06
CA THR A 68 -7.76 -22.96 2.14
C THR A 68 -7.61 -22.27 0.77
N PHE A 69 -8.58 -21.43 0.43
CA PHE A 69 -8.58 -20.59 -0.77
C PHE A 69 -8.84 -19.15 -0.37
N THR A 70 -7.98 -18.22 -0.81
CA THR A 70 -8.30 -16.80 -0.81
C THR A 70 -9.34 -16.54 -1.90
N LYS A 71 -10.51 -16.02 -1.54
CA LYS A 71 -11.63 -15.78 -2.48
C LYS A 71 -11.82 -14.30 -2.82
N GLU A 72 -11.59 -13.45 -1.84
CA GLU A 72 -11.81 -12.01 -1.94
C GLU A 72 -10.56 -11.30 -2.47
N THR A 73 -10.79 -10.27 -3.28
CA THR A 73 -9.73 -9.45 -3.88
C THR A 73 -9.33 -8.28 -2.99
N CYS A 74 -10.23 -7.80 -2.13
CA CYS A 74 -9.97 -6.65 -1.27
C CYS A 74 -10.59 -6.80 0.13
N ILE A 75 -10.24 -5.90 1.04
CA ILE A 75 -10.88 -5.80 2.36
C ILE A 75 -12.16 -4.97 2.26
N LEU A 76 -12.06 -3.77 1.68
CA LEU A 76 -13.19 -2.87 1.44
C LEU A 76 -13.41 -2.70 -0.06
N TYR A 77 -14.62 -3.03 -0.53
CA TYR A 77 -15.02 -2.88 -1.92
C TYR A 77 -16.10 -1.81 -2.11
N LEU A 78 -15.80 -0.80 -2.91
CA LEU A 78 -16.72 0.27 -3.30
C LEU A 78 -17.41 -0.14 -4.61
N ASN A 79 -18.65 -0.61 -4.52
CA ASN A 79 -19.39 -1.12 -5.67
C ASN A 79 -20.21 -0.02 -6.35
N ASN A 80 -19.52 0.95 -6.97
CA ASN A 80 -20.15 2.14 -7.56
C ASN A 80 -21.03 2.89 -6.53
N SER A 81 -20.51 3.01 -5.32
CA SER A 81 -21.22 3.57 -4.17
C SER A 81 -21.29 5.09 -4.28
N ASN A 82 -22.42 5.70 -3.91
CA ASN A 82 -22.50 7.12 -3.63
C ASN A 82 -22.44 7.28 -2.11
N VAL A 83 -21.30 7.70 -1.55
CA VAL A 83 -21.00 7.60 -0.12
C VAL A 83 -20.00 8.68 0.31
N ASP A 84 -20.17 9.16 1.53
CA ASP A 84 -19.14 9.89 2.26
C ASP A 84 -18.62 8.95 3.36
N LEU A 85 -17.44 8.35 3.12
CA LEU A 85 -16.85 7.33 3.99
C LEU A 85 -15.67 7.92 4.75
N THR A 86 -15.72 7.84 6.08
CA THR A 86 -14.60 8.12 6.95
C THR A 86 -14.05 6.82 7.53
N VAL A 87 -12.74 6.63 7.41
CA VAL A 87 -11.99 5.52 8.01
C VAL A 87 -10.88 6.13 8.84
N HIS A 88 -10.95 5.94 10.16
CA HIS A 88 -9.94 6.45 11.06
C HIS A 88 -9.55 5.47 12.16
N ASP A 89 -8.32 5.61 12.66
CA ASP A 89 -7.75 4.78 13.73
C ASP A 89 -7.81 3.26 13.43
N CYS A 90 -7.94 2.88 12.16
CA CYS A 90 -8.08 1.50 11.73
C CYS A 90 -6.74 0.87 11.36
N ALA A 91 -6.69 -0.45 11.45
CA ALA A 91 -5.55 -1.25 11.00
C ALA A 91 -5.98 -2.22 9.90
N PHE A 92 -5.36 -2.13 8.73
CA PHE A 92 -5.57 -3.01 7.59
C PHE A 92 -4.35 -3.90 7.38
N ILE A 93 -4.52 -5.20 7.55
CA ILE A 93 -3.40 -6.13 7.67
C ILE A 93 -3.65 -7.37 6.79
N ASN A 94 -2.60 -7.82 6.11
CA ASN A 94 -2.59 -9.07 5.31
C ASN A 94 -3.59 -9.07 4.15
N ALA A 95 -3.79 -7.94 3.48
CA ALA A 95 -4.76 -7.81 2.41
C ALA A 95 -4.38 -8.65 1.17
N PRO A 96 -5.36 -9.33 0.54
CA PRO A 96 -5.09 -10.32 -0.50
C PRO A 96 -4.55 -9.71 -1.78
N ASN A 97 -5.21 -8.69 -2.35
CA ASN A 97 -4.76 -7.92 -3.51
C ASN A 97 -5.02 -6.41 -3.38
N HIS A 98 -5.99 -5.96 -2.60
CA HIS A 98 -6.12 -4.54 -2.28
C HIS A 98 -6.64 -4.36 -0.85
N VAL A 99 -6.40 -3.20 -0.25
CA VAL A 99 -7.13 -2.85 0.97
C VAL A 99 -8.47 -2.22 0.59
N ILE A 100 -8.45 -1.06 -0.05
CA ILE A 100 -9.65 -0.35 -0.53
C ILE A 100 -9.63 -0.36 -2.06
N LEU A 101 -10.69 -0.91 -2.67
CA LEU A 101 -10.83 -1.03 -4.11
C LEU A 101 -12.22 -0.59 -4.57
N GLY A 102 -12.33 0.13 -5.68
CA GLY A 102 -13.56 0.16 -6.46
C GLY A 102 -13.91 1.51 -7.07
N LEU A 103 -15.20 1.73 -7.27
CA LEU A 103 -15.75 2.93 -7.88
C LEU A 103 -16.67 3.65 -6.90
N PHE A 104 -16.60 4.97 -6.85
CA PHE A 104 -17.43 5.76 -5.94
C PHE A 104 -17.73 7.19 -6.40
N ARG A 105 -18.76 7.77 -5.78
CA ARG A 105 -19.09 9.21 -5.77
C ARG A 105 -19.16 9.67 -4.32
N GLY A 106 -18.90 10.95 -4.09
CA GLY A 106 -18.80 11.55 -2.76
C GLY A 106 -17.33 11.68 -2.34
N SER A 107 -17.05 11.42 -1.07
CA SER A 107 -15.74 11.62 -0.46
C SER A 107 -15.26 10.43 0.35
N LEU A 108 -13.95 10.21 0.35
CA LEU A 108 -13.26 9.26 1.23
C LEU A 108 -12.30 10.05 2.11
N THR A 109 -12.52 10.01 3.42
CA THR A 109 -11.57 10.53 4.43
C THR A 109 -10.89 9.34 5.08
N ILE A 110 -9.63 9.11 4.72
CA ILE A 110 -8.83 8.00 5.18
C ILE A 110 -7.70 8.59 6.04
N ASP A 111 -7.94 8.66 7.34
CA ASP A 111 -7.06 9.39 8.27
C ASP A 111 -6.55 8.52 9.41
N ASN A 112 -5.29 8.66 9.79
CA ASN A 112 -4.73 7.99 10.96
C ASN A 112 -4.83 6.45 10.96
N ASN A 113 -4.58 5.79 9.82
CA ASN A 113 -4.66 4.33 9.70
C ASN A 113 -3.31 3.68 9.41
N ILE A 114 -3.19 2.39 9.73
CA ILE A 114 -2.06 1.57 9.26
C ILE A 114 -2.50 0.60 8.17
N PHE A 115 -1.67 0.46 7.12
CA PHE A 115 -1.85 -0.47 6.01
C PHE A 115 -0.59 -1.33 5.90
N VAL A 116 -0.69 -2.62 6.20
CA VAL A 116 0.49 -3.49 6.39
C VAL A 116 0.32 -4.80 5.65
N ASN A 117 1.31 -5.14 4.82
CA ASN A 117 1.34 -6.39 4.06
C ASN A 117 0.10 -6.55 3.15
N CYS A 118 0.09 -5.81 2.06
CA CYS A 118 -0.93 -5.92 1.02
C CYS A 118 -0.25 -6.32 -0.28
N ARG A 119 -0.81 -7.27 -1.04
CA ARG A 119 -0.39 -7.41 -2.45
C ARG A 119 -1.06 -6.32 -3.27
N MET A 120 -0.48 -5.99 -4.41
CA MET A 120 -0.87 -4.94 -5.36
C MET A 120 -0.99 -3.53 -4.78
N GLU A 121 -2.08 -3.14 -4.09
CA GLU A 121 -2.29 -1.74 -3.67
C GLU A 121 -3.05 -1.55 -2.35
N ALA A 122 -2.64 -0.61 -1.49
CA ALA A 122 -3.48 -0.24 -0.36
C ALA A 122 -4.72 0.54 -0.80
N MET A 123 -4.56 1.54 -1.67
CA MET A 123 -5.67 2.39 -2.12
C MET A 123 -5.80 2.42 -3.65
N ASP A 124 -6.94 1.92 -4.15
CA ASP A 124 -7.32 1.90 -5.56
C ASP A 124 -8.82 2.23 -5.73
N ALA A 125 -9.19 3.50 -5.57
CA ALA A 125 -10.57 3.96 -5.67
C ALA A 125 -10.74 5.01 -6.78
N ARG A 126 -11.63 4.74 -7.73
CA ARG A 126 -11.89 5.58 -8.92
C ARG A 126 -13.20 6.36 -8.78
N GLY A 127 -13.21 7.60 -9.28
CA GLY A 127 -14.44 8.37 -9.42
C GLY A 127 -15.38 7.76 -10.46
N SER A 128 -16.66 7.64 -10.13
CA SER A 128 -17.66 7.00 -10.99
C SER A 128 -18.64 7.99 -11.66
N ASP A 129 -18.55 9.27 -11.31
CA ASP A 129 -19.20 10.32 -12.10
C ASP A 129 -18.37 10.63 -13.36
N SER A 130 -18.99 11.14 -14.42
CA SER A 130 -18.29 11.50 -15.65
C SER A 130 -17.99 12.99 -15.78
N LYS A 131 -18.50 13.80 -14.86
CA LYS A 131 -18.45 15.27 -14.88
C LYS A 131 -17.77 15.85 -13.64
N GLU A 132 -17.97 15.21 -12.50
CA GLU A 132 -17.43 15.66 -11.22
C GLU A 132 -16.39 14.66 -10.70
N ASN A 133 -15.35 15.18 -10.07
CA ASN A 133 -14.36 14.36 -9.41
C ASN A 133 -14.84 14.02 -7.99
N SER A 134 -14.59 12.77 -7.58
CA SER A 134 -14.78 12.38 -6.19
C SER A 134 -13.54 12.79 -5.37
N ARG A 135 -13.72 13.08 -4.09
CA ARG A 135 -12.62 13.53 -3.22
C ARG A 135 -12.02 12.38 -2.43
N ILE A 136 -10.70 12.35 -2.31
CA ILE A 136 -9.97 11.46 -1.40
C ILE A 136 -9.01 12.30 -0.57
N ASP A 137 -9.23 12.36 0.73
CA ASP A 137 -8.25 12.81 1.70
C ASP A 137 -7.58 11.57 2.30
N PHE A 138 -6.28 11.43 2.12
CA PHE A 138 -5.49 10.31 2.62
C PHE A 138 -4.37 10.87 3.51
N THR A 139 -4.62 10.97 4.80
CA THR A 139 -3.78 11.72 5.72
C THR A 139 -3.32 10.92 6.92
N ASN A 140 -2.13 11.22 7.45
CA ASN A 140 -1.60 10.58 8.66
C ASN A 140 -1.62 9.04 8.61
N ASN A 141 -1.44 8.41 7.44
CA ASN A 141 -1.45 6.95 7.34
C ASN A 141 -0.04 6.37 7.28
N THR A 142 0.17 5.19 7.87
CA THR A 142 1.41 4.42 7.72
C THR A 142 1.16 3.24 6.78
N VAL A 143 1.73 3.26 5.59
CA VAL A 143 1.55 2.27 4.52
C VAL A 143 2.86 1.53 4.26
N LEU A 144 2.93 0.27 4.70
CA LEU A 144 4.15 -0.55 4.64
C LEU A 144 3.94 -1.92 3.98
N PHE A 145 4.96 -2.40 3.28
CA PHE A 145 5.02 -3.76 2.71
C PHE A 145 3.97 -4.00 1.62
N MET A 146 3.99 -3.16 0.58
CA MET A 146 3.16 -3.34 -0.61
C MET A 146 3.87 -4.29 -1.56
N TRP A 147 3.27 -5.45 -1.84
CA TRP A 147 3.86 -6.51 -2.64
C TRP A 147 3.36 -6.48 -4.07
N SER A 148 4.17 -6.97 -4.99
CA SER A 148 3.78 -7.17 -6.38
C SER A 148 2.57 -8.11 -6.54
N PHE A 149 1.95 -8.08 -7.72
CA PHE A 149 0.85 -9.00 -8.06
C PHE A 149 1.28 -10.47 -8.05
N LYS A 150 2.50 -10.72 -8.53
CA LYS A 150 3.13 -12.03 -8.62
C LYS A 150 4.41 -12.07 -7.83
N GLN A 151 4.76 -13.26 -7.35
CA GLN A 151 5.98 -13.54 -6.60
C GLN A 151 7.29 -13.26 -7.36
N ASN A 152 7.26 -13.06 -8.69
CA ASN A 152 8.44 -12.65 -9.45
C ASN A 152 8.84 -11.18 -9.21
N LEU A 153 8.04 -10.44 -8.43
CA LEU A 153 8.33 -9.06 -8.06
C LEU A 153 8.39 -8.10 -9.26
N GLU A 154 7.74 -8.36 -10.38
CA GLU A 154 7.92 -7.51 -11.57
C GLU A 154 6.92 -6.33 -11.64
N THR A 155 5.68 -6.52 -11.18
CA THR A 155 4.59 -5.55 -11.39
C THR A 155 3.72 -5.35 -10.16
N MET A 156 3.14 -4.15 -10.03
CA MET A 156 2.32 -3.71 -8.89
C MET A 156 3.09 -3.67 -7.56
N GLY A 157 2.41 -3.32 -6.48
CA GLY A 157 3.02 -3.11 -5.15
C GLY A 157 3.15 -1.64 -4.84
N TYR A 158 2.03 -0.93 -4.94
CA TYR A 158 1.89 0.50 -4.68
C TYR A 158 1.20 0.76 -3.35
N GLY A 159 1.51 1.89 -2.71
CA GLY A 159 0.75 2.37 -1.56
C GLY A 159 -0.57 2.97 -1.99
N PHE A 160 -0.51 4.05 -2.78
CA PHE A 160 -1.69 4.80 -3.21
C PHE A 160 -1.70 4.98 -4.72
N ARG A 161 -2.83 4.67 -5.37
CA ARG A 161 -3.05 4.91 -6.80
C ARG A 161 -3.99 6.09 -7.01
N PHE A 162 -3.51 7.09 -7.74
CA PHE A 162 -4.30 8.22 -8.21
C PHE A 162 -5.16 7.80 -9.40
N GLN A 163 -6.38 7.34 -9.12
CA GLN A 163 -7.29 6.90 -10.16
C GLN A 163 -8.02 8.07 -10.86
N PRO A 164 -8.42 7.92 -12.14
CA PRO A 164 -9.19 8.91 -12.86
C PRO A 164 -10.49 9.31 -12.16
N GLY A 165 -10.93 10.55 -12.40
CA GLY A 165 -12.13 11.10 -11.76
C GLY A 165 -11.99 11.34 -10.24
N THR A 166 -10.78 11.47 -9.70
CA THR A 166 -10.57 11.78 -8.29
C THR A 166 -9.68 13.01 -8.10
N ASP A 167 -10.03 13.81 -7.09
CA ASP A 167 -9.18 14.82 -6.48
C ASP A 167 -8.58 14.24 -5.21
N CYS A 168 -7.26 14.31 -5.06
CA CYS A 168 -6.53 13.61 -4.02
C CYS A 168 -5.67 14.57 -3.19
N TYR A 169 -5.85 14.54 -1.87
CA TYR A 169 -5.01 15.23 -0.90
C TYR A 169 -4.27 14.20 -0.03
N LEU A 170 -2.96 14.10 -0.22
CA LEU A 170 -2.10 13.20 0.54
C LEU A 170 -1.17 14.00 1.43
N ALA A 171 -1.39 13.93 2.76
CA ALA A 171 -0.56 14.67 3.71
C ALA A 171 -0.13 13.87 4.93
N ASN A 172 1.09 14.12 5.40
CA ASN A 172 1.61 13.56 6.64
C ASN A 172 1.61 12.03 6.67
N ASN A 173 1.67 11.34 5.54
CA ASN A 173 1.73 9.88 5.51
C ASN A 173 3.17 9.37 5.61
N ILE A 174 3.30 8.11 5.96
CA ILE A 174 4.53 7.33 5.79
C ILE A 174 4.26 6.26 4.73
N PHE A 175 5.03 6.29 3.65
CA PHE A 175 5.03 5.23 2.65
C PHE A 175 6.38 4.55 2.61
N GLY A 176 6.39 3.23 2.79
CA GLY A 176 7.66 2.52 2.66
C GLY A 176 7.55 1.04 2.42
N CYS A 177 8.68 0.45 2.09
CA CYS A 177 8.77 -0.98 1.76
C CYS A 177 7.77 -1.38 0.66
N SER A 178 7.66 -0.57 -0.39
CA SER A 178 6.85 -0.91 -1.57
C SER A 178 7.69 -1.66 -2.61
N MET A 179 7.18 -2.77 -3.14
CA MET A 179 7.85 -3.52 -4.20
C MET A 179 7.86 -2.77 -5.53
N PHE A 180 6.98 -1.81 -5.75
CA PHE A 180 7.09 -0.90 -6.88
C PHE A 180 7.39 0.52 -6.38
N THR A 181 6.45 1.44 -6.49
CA THR A 181 6.57 2.82 -5.97
C THR A 181 5.58 3.04 -4.84
N ALA A 182 5.79 4.04 -3.99
CA ALA A 182 4.79 4.39 -2.98
C ALA A 182 3.49 4.90 -3.62
N LEU A 183 3.61 5.73 -4.64
CA LEU A 183 2.51 6.39 -5.33
C LEU A 183 2.46 5.98 -6.80
N ASP A 184 1.27 5.89 -7.36
CA ASP A 184 1.01 5.51 -8.75
C ASP A 184 0.05 6.50 -9.43
N TYR A 185 0.56 7.28 -10.38
CA TYR A 185 -0.22 8.15 -11.26
C TYR A 185 -0.26 7.60 -12.70
N THR A 186 0.01 6.32 -12.94
CA THR A 186 0.06 5.79 -14.31
C THR A 186 -1.33 5.72 -14.98
N HIS A 187 -2.40 5.95 -14.22
CA HIS A 187 -3.78 5.98 -14.70
C HIS A 187 -4.26 7.43 -14.92
N ILE A 188 -4.32 7.83 -16.19
CA ILE A 188 -4.82 9.15 -16.62
C ILE A 188 -6.23 9.06 -17.20
N ASP A 189 -7.02 10.12 -17.05
CA ASP A 189 -8.27 10.27 -17.79
C ASP A 189 -7.97 10.36 -19.30
N SER A 190 -8.68 9.56 -20.09
CA SER A 190 -8.49 9.57 -21.55
C SER A 190 -8.97 10.86 -22.20
N ASP A 191 -9.88 11.59 -21.53
CA ASP A 191 -10.24 12.96 -21.89
C ASP A 191 -9.28 13.93 -21.21
N LYS A 192 -8.41 14.58 -22.00
CA LYS A 192 -7.44 15.56 -21.51
C LYS A 192 -8.08 16.72 -20.74
N ASN A 193 -9.28 17.16 -21.13
CA ASN A 193 -9.94 18.25 -20.43
C ASN A 193 -10.39 17.82 -19.04
N ARG A 194 -10.79 16.56 -18.90
CA ARG A 194 -11.16 15.97 -17.61
C ARG A 194 -9.94 15.72 -16.74
N GLU A 195 -8.84 15.21 -17.32
CA GLU A 195 -7.59 15.04 -16.58
C GLU A 195 -7.11 16.38 -16.00
N ALA A 196 -7.21 17.47 -16.77
CA ALA A 196 -6.84 18.81 -16.33
C ALA A 196 -7.74 19.41 -15.23
N THR A 197 -8.86 18.77 -14.87
CA THR A 197 -9.68 19.21 -13.71
C THR A 197 -9.33 18.47 -12.43
N ARG A 198 -8.48 17.44 -12.48
CA ARG A 198 -8.04 16.75 -11.27
C ARG A 198 -7.17 17.68 -10.44
N ASN A 199 -7.35 17.62 -9.13
CA ASN A 199 -6.51 18.31 -8.18
C ASN A 199 -5.75 17.28 -7.33
N THR A 200 -4.42 17.23 -7.51
CA THR A 200 -3.53 16.29 -6.84
C THR A 200 -2.53 17.05 -5.99
N VAL A 201 -2.63 16.87 -4.67
CA VAL A 201 -1.77 17.53 -3.69
C VAL A 201 -1.06 16.48 -2.87
N VAL A 202 0.27 16.59 -2.77
CA VAL A 202 1.13 15.64 -2.08
C VAL A 202 2.09 16.41 -1.18
N GLU A 203 1.85 16.43 0.13
CA GLU A 203 2.59 17.31 1.04
C GLU A 203 3.04 16.60 2.32
N ASN A 204 4.23 16.93 2.82
CA ASN A 204 4.72 16.44 4.10
C ASN A 204 4.66 14.91 4.24
N ASN A 205 4.85 14.15 3.17
CA ASN A 205 4.90 12.69 3.25
C ASN A 205 6.35 12.21 3.46
N VAL A 206 6.51 11.08 4.13
CA VAL A 206 7.81 10.45 4.39
C VAL A 206 7.91 9.16 3.57
N PHE A 207 8.98 9.05 2.78
CA PHE A 207 9.22 7.91 1.91
C PHE A 207 10.48 7.14 2.29
N PHE A 208 10.44 5.80 2.22
CA PHE A 208 11.64 4.97 2.40
C PHE A 208 11.48 3.57 1.82
N LEU A 209 12.58 3.02 1.28
CA LEU A 209 12.64 1.61 0.85
C LEU A 209 11.57 1.22 -0.19
N ASN A 210 11.08 2.17 -0.99
CA ASN A 210 10.27 1.88 -2.18
C ASN A 210 11.23 1.47 -3.31
N ARG A 211 11.02 0.29 -3.91
CA ARG A 211 12.05 -0.35 -4.74
C ARG A 211 12.33 0.41 -6.04
N MET A 212 11.30 0.93 -6.69
CA MET A 212 11.42 1.57 -8.01
C MET A 212 11.52 3.09 -7.94
N GLY A 213 11.06 3.70 -6.85
CA GLY A 213 10.92 5.15 -6.67
C GLY A 213 9.76 5.47 -5.73
N ASP A 214 9.46 6.75 -5.50
CA ASP A 214 8.37 7.17 -4.63
C ASP A 214 7.08 7.43 -5.42
N LEU A 215 7.18 7.81 -6.69
CA LEU A 215 6.06 7.98 -7.60
C LEU A 215 6.33 7.29 -8.94
N SER A 216 5.30 6.69 -9.53
CA SER A 216 5.34 6.24 -10.93
C SER A 216 4.37 7.07 -11.77
N ILE A 217 4.81 7.54 -12.94
CA ILE A 217 4.01 8.31 -13.89
C ILE A 217 4.05 7.68 -15.30
N PRO A 218 3.09 7.99 -16.20
CA PRO A 218 3.14 7.54 -17.58
C PRO A 218 4.41 8.01 -18.29
N GLY A 219 4.98 7.16 -19.15
CA GLY A 219 6.12 7.50 -20.00
C GLY A 219 5.98 6.95 -21.42
N GLY A 220 6.96 7.28 -22.28
CA GLY A 220 6.97 6.93 -23.70
C GLY A 220 7.30 5.47 -24.02
N GLY A 221 6.63 4.52 -23.37
CA GLY A 221 6.78 3.08 -23.59
C GLY A 221 6.98 2.26 -22.31
N ASN A 222 7.50 2.89 -21.25
CA ASN A 222 7.60 2.38 -19.88
C ASN A 222 7.21 3.50 -18.90
N PHE A 223 6.99 3.15 -17.63
CA PHE A 223 6.77 4.15 -16.59
C PHE A 223 8.04 4.91 -16.23
N ILE A 224 7.87 6.16 -15.79
CA ILE A 224 8.95 6.96 -15.21
C ILE A 224 8.76 6.90 -13.69
N ASN A 225 9.78 6.43 -12.98
CA ASN A 225 9.76 6.37 -11.52
C ASN A 225 10.60 7.51 -10.94
N ILE A 226 10.04 8.22 -9.98
CA ILE A 226 10.50 9.53 -9.52
C ILE A 226 10.72 9.49 -8.02
N SER A 227 11.82 10.08 -7.56
CA SER A 227 12.11 10.28 -6.15
C SER A 227 11.25 11.40 -5.59
N SER A 228 10.86 11.32 -4.31
CA SER A 228 10.17 12.42 -3.61
C SER A 228 10.93 13.75 -3.65
N ALA A 229 12.25 13.73 -3.83
CA ALA A 229 13.07 14.93 -4.01
C ALA A 229 12.81 15.69 -5.32
N ASP A 230 12.22 15.02 -6.32
CA ASP A 230 12.00 15.56 -7.67
C ASP A 230 10.50 15.78 -7.96
N PHE A 231 9.63 15.75 -6.93
CA PHE A 231 8.19 15.94 -7.11
C PHE A 231 7.83 17.33 -7.66
N SER A 232 8.65 18.36 -7.39
CA SER A 232 8.45 19.71 -7.94
C SER A 232 8.45 19.76 -9.47
N ASP A 233 9.06 18.78 -10.12
CA ASP A 233 9.19 18.70 -11.57
C ASP A 233 8.10 17.83 -12.21
N VAL A 234 7.12 17.36 -11.43
CA VAL A 234 6.06 16.46 -11.89
C VAL A 234 4.81 17.24 -12.27
N GLU A 235 4.50 17.27 -13.57
CA GLU A 235 3.34 18.00 -14.11
C GLU A 235 1.96 17.47 -13.65
N TYR A 236 1.91 16.25 -13.08
CA TYR A 236 0.68 15.61 -12.59
C TYR A 236 0.37 15.94 -11.12
N ILE A 237 1.25 16.65 -10.42
CA ILE A 237 1.05 17.10 -9.04
C ILE A 237 0.84 18.60 -9.06
N ASP A 238 -0.35 19.05 -8.66
CA ASP A 238 -0.73 20.47 -8.66
C ASP A 238 -0.07 21.25 -7.52
N SER A 239 0.17 20.59 -6.38
CA SER A 239 0.91 21.16 -5.25
C SER A 239 1.72 20.09 -4.53
N GLU A 240 3.00 20.40 -4.29
CA GLU A 240 3.87 19.58 -3.46
C GLU A 240 4.71 20.45 -2.54
N SER A 241 4.92 19.98 -1.31
CA SER A 241 5.84 20.61 -0.38
C SER A 241 6.22 19.67 0.76
N GLY A 242 7.43 19.81 1.31
CA GLY A 242 7.82 19.14 2.57
C GLY A 242 7.91 17.61 2.50
N ASN A 243 7.75 17.01 1.32
CA ASN A 243 7.97 15.58 1.11
C ASN A 243 9.44 15.24 1.38
N THR A 244 9.69 14.18 2.12
CA THR A 244 11.04 13.84 2.57
C THR A 244 11.26 12.34 2.63
N THR A 245 12.52 11.97 2.84
CA THR A 245 12.92 10.59 3.11
C THR A 245 13.32 10.42 4.57
N VAL A 246 13.25 9.18 5.05
CA VAL A 246 13.68 8.86 6.43
C VAL A 246 15.18 9.15 6.58
N GLN A 247 15.51 10.12 7.44
CA GLN A 247 16.89 10.53 7.72
C GLN A 247 17.59 9.61 8.72
N ASP A 248 16.88 9.16 9.76
CA ASP A 248 17.38 8.22 10.76
C ASP A 248 16.44 7.02 10.90
N ALA A 249 16.87 5.88 10.37
CA ALA A 249 16.12 4.63 10.42
C ALA A 249 15.90 4.10 11.85
N ASN A 250 16.66 4.56 12.85
CA ASN A 250 16.47 4.17 14.25
C ASN A 250 15.10 4.56 14.80
N ILE A 251 14.41 5.52 14.17
CA ILE A 251 13.05 5.90 14.56
C ILE A 251 12.07 4.71 14.50
N PHE A 252 12.33 3.73 13.62
CA PHE A 252 11.51 2.54 13.47
C PHE A 252 12.00 1.33 14.30
N LYS A 253 13.07 1.50 15.10
CA LYS A 253 13.63 0.41 15.89
C LYS A 253 12.61 -0.11 16.92
N GLY A 254 12.35 -1.42 16.87
CA GLY A 254 11.33 -2.06 17.71
C GLY A 254 9.88 -1.71 17.35
N LYS A 255 9.65 -0.97 16.26
CA LYS A 255 8.32 -0.62 15.74
C LYS A 255 7.93 -1.47 14.54
N ILE A 256 8.89 -1.73 13.65
CA ILE A 256 8.72 -2.66 12.53
C ILE A 256 9.25 -4.04 12.94
N ASP A 257 8.51 -5.11 12.65
CA ASP A 257 9.00 -6.49 12.79
C ASP A 257 10.34 -6.68 12.05
N GLU A 258 11.41 -6.89 12.82
CA GLU A 258 12.77 -7.01 12.30
C GLU A 258 12.95 -8.21 11.37
N ALA A 259 12.31 -9.35 11.67
CA ALA A 259 12.41 -10.54 10.83
C ALA A 259 11.72 -10.32 9.48
N TYR A 260 10.54 -9.68 9.53
CA TYR A 260 9.79 -9.33 8.32
C TYR A 260 10.54 -8.31 7.47
N LEU A 261 11.04 -7.23 8.08
CA LEU A 261 11.80 -6.19 7.39
C LEU A 261 13.09 -6.76 6.77
N LYS A 262 13.82 -7.60 7.52
CA LYS A 262 15.00 -8.31 7.00
C LYS A 262 14.65 -9.20 5.82
N GLY A 263 13.55 -9.96 5.91
CA GLY A 263 13.05 -10.77 4.80
C GLY A 263 12.73 -9.94 3.56
N PHE A 264 12.02 -8.83 3.73
CA PHE A 264 11.64 -7.90 2.65
C PHE A 264 12.88 -7.29 1.97
N LEU A 265 13.83 -6.80 2.76
CA LEU A 265 15.09 -6.25 2.28
C LEU A 265 15.92 -7.29 1.54
N ASN A 266 15.84 -8.57 1.90
CA ASN A 266 16.56 -9.60 1.16
C ASN A 266 15.83 -9.96 -0.15
N ALA A 267 14.50 -10.01 -0.15
CA ALA A 267 13.72 -10.35 -1.35
C ALA A 267 13.77 -9.26 -2.43
N SER A 268 13.58 -7.99 -2.06
CA SER A 268 13.62 -6.85 -2.99
C SER A 268 14.96 -6.71 -3.72
N TYR A 269 16.05 -7.15 -3.09
CA TYR A 269 17.42 -7.07 -3.61
C TYR A 269 17.80 -8.18 -4.58
N THR A 270 17.04 -9.27 -4.62
CA THR A 270 17.27 -10.38 -5.55
C THR A 270 16.72 -10.11 -6.96
N ALA A 271 16.18 -8.91 -7.24
CA ALA A 271 15.39 -8.61 -8.44
C ALA A 271 16.01 -7.69 -9.52
N GLU A 272 17.05 -6.85 -9.27
CA GLU A 272 18.00 -6.27 -10.27
C GLU A 272 18.96 -5.22 -9.63
N MET A 273 20.08 -4.91 -10.32
CA MET A 273 21.41 -4.47 -9.82
C MET A 273 21.62 -2.99 -9.36
N GLN A 274 22.52 -2.78 -8.37
CA GLN A 274 23.85 -2.13 -8.43
C GLN A 274 24.24 -1.50 -7.06
N HIS A 275 25.50 -1.70 -6.69
CA HIS A 275 26.07 -1.42 -5.38
C HIS A 275 26.19 0.10 -5.10
N ASN A 276 25.45 0.60 -4.12
CA ASN A 276 25.73 1.90 -3.47
C ASN A 276 25.80 1.71 -1.94
N PRO A 277 26.98 1.88 -1.30
CA PRO A 277 27.14 1.77 0.15
C PRO A 277 26.29 2.77 0.96
N ASN A 278 25.93 3.90 0.35
CA ASN A 278 25.14 4.98 0.96
C ASN A 278 23.65 4.92 0.58
N SER A 279 23.18 3.82 0.00
CA SER A 279 21.75 3.67 -0.29
C SER A 279 20.93 3.69 1.00
N ALA A 280 19.70 4.18 0.94
CA ALA A 280 18.74 4.15 2.06
C ALA A 280 18.68 2.76 2.72
N VAL A 281 18.89 1.70 1.93
CA VAL A 281 18.86 0.33 2.44
C VAL A 281 20.06 -0.02 3.30
N ASN A 282 21.27 0.38 2.93
CA ASN A 282 22.42 0.11 3.79
C ASN A 282 22.34 0.90 5.11
N THR A 283 21.71 2.09 5.11
CA THR A 283 21.36 2.82 6.34
C THR A 283 20.38 2.02 7.20
N PHE A 284 19.28 1.53 6.63
CA PHE A 284 18.31 0.69 7.35
C PHE A 284 18.92 -0.63 7.85
N ARG A 285 19.75 -1.30 7.04
CA ARG A 285 20.46 -2.52 7.46
C ARG A 285 21.41 -2.25 8.62
N SER A 286 22.15 -1.15 8.57
CA SER A 286 23.04 -0.75 9.67
C SER A 286 22.25 -0.47 10.96
N ALA A 287 21.12 0.23 10.88
CA ALA A 287 20.25 0.49 12.03
C ALA A 287 19.73 -0.81 12.68
N LEU A 288 19.51 -1.85 11.88
CA LEU A 288 19.08 -3.18 12.31
C LEU A 288 20.25 -4.11 12.67
N GLY A 289 21.50 -3.64 12.68
CA GLY A 289 22.69 -4.46 12.97
C GLY A 289 22.96 -5.55 11.92
N MET A 290 22.50 -5.36 10.70
CA MET A 290 22.65 -6.32 9.59
C MET A 290 23.86 -5.99 8.73
N ASN A 291 24.57 -7.04 8.27
CA ASN A 291 25.65 -6.89 7.29
C ASN A 291 25.14 -6.28 5.98
N GLN A 292 25.92 -5.40 5.36
CA GLN A 292 25.65 -4.87 4.01
C GLN A 292 25.68 -6.02 2.98
N ILE A 293 24.88 -5.93 1.90
CA ILE A 293 24.74 -6.99 0.90
C ILE A 293 25.57 -6.70 -0.36
N GLY A 294 26.18 -7.75 -0.92
CA GLY A 294 26.70 -7.81 -2.30
C GLY A 294 25.77 -8.61 -3.24
N THR A 295 25.92 -8.42 -4.55
CA THR A 295 25.10 -9.01 -5.63
C THR A 295 24.82 -10.51 -5.48
N MET A 296 23.53 -10.91 -5.56
CA MET A 296 23.09 -12.31 -5.56
C MET A 296 21.99 -12.55 -6.62
N THR A 297 22.04 -13.73 -7.25
CA THR A 297 21.13 -14.21 -8.30
C THR A 297 19.81 -14.80 -7.73
N SER A 298 18.78 -14.82 -8.58
CA SER A 298 17.34 -15.01 -8.31
C SER A 298 16.92 -16.29 -7.58
N LYS A 299 16.30 -16.11 -6.39
CA LYS A 299 15.32 -17.00 -5.76
C LYS A 299 14.38 -16.12 -4.91
N VAL A 300 13.07 -16.30 -5.02
CA VAL A 300 12.10 -15.54 -4.21
C VAL A 300 12.20 -16.03 -2.77
N THR A 301 12.95 -15.31 -1.94
CA THR A 301 13.21 -15.68 -0.54
C THR A 301 12.06 -15.32 0.40
N MET A 302 11.20 -14.38 -0.01
CA MET A 302 10.02 -13.92 0.70
C MET A 302 8.99 -13.39 -0.30
N TYR A 303 7.70 -13.58 -0.03
CA TYR A 303 6.63 -12.94 -0.81
C TYR A 303 5.31 -12.91 -0.04
N ALA A 304 4.89 -11.71 0.38
CA ALA A 304 3.61 -11.42 1.01
C ALA A 304 3.23 -12.37 2.16
N ASN A 305 4.24 -12.92 2.85
CA ASN A 305 4.06 -13.77 4.03
C ASN A 305 3.21 -13.03 5.06
N ARG A 306 2.49 -13.76 5.91
CA ARG A 306 1.66 -13.16 6.95
C ARG A 306 2.49 -12.24 7.85
N TYR A 307 2.00 -11.03 8.06
CA TYR A 307 2.48 -10.09 9.06
C TYR A 307 1.66 -10.28 10.34
N ASN A 308 2.34 -10.32 11.49
CA ASN A 308 1.69 -10.46 12.78
C ASN A 308 0.90 -9.18 13.11
N TRP A 309 -0.40 -9.31 13.36
CA TRP A 309 -1.26 -8.14 13.56
C TRP A 309 -0.91 -7.35 14.83
N GLU A 310 -0.50 -8.00 15.91
CA GLU A 310 -0.11 -7.31 17.16
C GLU A 310 1.14 -6.47 16.95
N LYS A 311 2.12 -7.01 16.20
CA LYS A 311 3.31 -6.24 15.82
C LYS A 311 2.98 -5.09 14.88
N ALA A 312 2.00 -5.25 14.00
CA ALA A 312 1.57 -4.18 13.10
C ALA A 312 1.03 -2.98 13.89
N LEU A 313 0.32 -3.21 15.00
CA LEU A 313 -0.20 -2.13 15.85
C LEU A 313 0.89 -1.24 16.46
N LEU A 314 2.14 -1.72 16.56
CA LEU A 314 3.27 -0.90 17.02
C LEU A 314 3.63 0.24 16.04
N LEU A 315 3.06 0.22 14.83
CA LEU A 315 3.27 1.26 13.82
C LEU A 315 2.47 2.54 14.11
N PHE A 316 1.42 2.46 14.92
CA PHE A 316 0.79 3.66 15.48
C PHE A 316 1.81 4.40 16.37
N GLY A 317 2.01 5.68 16.10
CA GLY A 317 2.99 6.51 16.76
C GLY A 317 4.45 6.12 16.48
N ALA A 318 4.73 5.44 15.36
CA ALA A 318 6.10 5.05 15.02
C ALA A 318 7.02 6.25 14.74
N MET A 319 6.47 7.34 14.18
CA MET A 319 7.19 8.59 13.93
C MET A 319 6.28 9.76 14.33
N PRO A 320 6.70 10.61 15.28
CA PRO A 320 5.89 11.76 15.68
C PRO A 320 5.60 12.71 14.50
N GLY A 321 4.33 13.06 14.30
CA GLY A 321 3.89 14.03 13.29
C GLY A 321 3.81 13.50 11.85
N TYR A 322 4.14 12.22 11.63
CA TYR A 322 4.01 11.56 10.33
C TYR A 322 3.47 10.14 10.48
N GLY A 323 2.70 9.71 9.50
CA GLY A 323 2.00 8.43 9.49
C GLY A 323 0.97 8.35 10.61
N ALA A 324 0.52 7.12 10.88
CA ALA A 324 -0.46 6.87 11.92
C ALA A 324 0.11 7.23 13.29
N GLN A 325 -0.59 8.10 14.00
CA GLN A 325 -0.32 8.52 15.37
C GLN A 325 -1.05 7.60 16.35
N MET A 326 -0.63 7.57 17.61
CA MET A 326 -1.34 6.82 18.65
C MET A 326 -2.80 7.28 18.72
N PRO A 327 -3.78 6.37 18.54
CA PRO A 327 -5.19 6.69 18.75
C PRO A 327 -5.43 7.19 20.18
N GLN A 328 -6.35 8.16 20.35
CA GLN A 328 -6.69 8.75 21.65
C GLN A 328 -7.80 8.00 22.37
#